data_AF-A0A7X5ALZ0-F1
#
_entry.id   AF-A0A7X5ALZ0-F1
#
_cell.length_a   1.000
_cell.length_b   1.000
_cell.length_c   1.000
_cell.angle_alpha   90.00
_cell.angle_beta   90.00
_cell.angle_gamma   90.00
#
_symmetry.space_group_name_H-M   'P 1'
#
loop_
_entity.id
_entity.type
_entity.pdbx_description
1 polymer ?
#
loop_
_entity_poly.entity_id
_entity_poly.type
_entity_poly.pdbx_seq_one_letter_code
_entity_poly.pdbx_strand_id
1 'polypeptide(L)'
;MAVFTPLTESQIEAFLSRFDAGSLVSLEGVPAGTENSTFFVTTDQRELVLTLFEQGEHEELPFFVELLDYLDEHRLPVPGPLHDREGVALHSLAGKPALLFPRLPGKHPLDPNLAQCHELGSVLGRLHAISQHFTGHRPNPRDLHWLVALHPKVHGYLSAADQTLMKDEVETYEDVFNGVIELPQGALHGDLFRDNTLFDGDRLGGIIDFYNGCTGDLLFDLAIVINDWACNADGSLNAERHDAILAAYQAHRPLTAAERDVWPMMLRMTALRYWLSRLLVVYVDPPAHDLTPHDPERFRTILKARIEQPALLLPEASR
;
A
#
# COMPACT_ATOMS: atom_id res chain seq x y z
N MET A 1 -3.11 17.43 14.18
CA MET A 1 -1.76 18.00 13.94
C MET A 1 -0.88 16.86 13.45
N ALA A 2 -0.21 16.97 12.31
CA ALA A 2 0.63 15.89 11.75
C ALA A 2 2.09 16.28 11.48
N VAL A 3 2.53 17.41 12.03
CA VAL A 3 3.95 17.75 12.07
C VAL A 3 4.37 17.60 13.52
N PHE A 4 5.11 16.53 13.80
CA PHE A 4 5.60 16.20 15.13
C PHE A 4 6.93 16.89 15.40
N THR A 5 7.79 16.95 14.39
CA THR A 5 9.10 17.61 14.46
C THR A 5 9.10 18.85 13.57
N PRO A 6 8.92 20.07 14.13
CA PRO A 6 9.02 21.28 13.34
C PRO A 6 10.47 21.48 12.86
N LEU A 7 10.63 21.99 11.64
CA LEU A 7 11.92 22.28 11.01
C LEU A 7 12.03 23.78 10.72
N THR A 8 13.22 24.33 10.92
CA THR A 8 13.52 25.72 10.54
C THR A 8 13.97 25.79 9.09
N GLU A 9 13.75 26.93 8.42
CA GLU A 9 14.25 27.17 7.06
C GLU A 9 15.76 26.90 6.95
N SER A 10 16.55 27.36 7.93
CA SER A 10 18.01 27.13 7.96
C SER A 10 18.41 25.64 8.03
N GLN A 11 17.62 24.80 8.71
CA GLN A 11 17.87 23.35 8.73
C GLN A 11 17.60 22.74 7.35
N ILE A 12 16.53 23.18 6.67
CA ILE A 12 16.17 22.71 5.34
C ILE A 12 17.17 23.20 4.29
N GLU A 13 17.60 24.45 4.33
CA GLU A 13 18.62 24.99 3.42
C GLU A 13 19.94 24.21 3.54
N ALA A 14 20.40 23.95 4.76
CA ALA A 14 21.59 23.14 5.01
C ALA A 14 21.41 21.71 4.47
N PHE A 15 20.25 21.11 4.67
CA PHE A 15 19.91 19.78 4.17
C PHE A 15 19.89 19.73 2.62
N LEU A 16 19.17 20.64 1.97
CA LEU A 16 19.06 20.77 0.52
C LEU A 16 20.41 21.04 -0.14
N SER A 17 21.34 21.70 0.55
CA SER A 17 22.68 21.99 0.03
C SER A 17 23.46 20.72 -0.36
N ARG A 18 23.07 19.54 0.13
CA ARG A 18 23.67 18.24 -0.21
C ARG A 18 23.19 17.71 -1.57
N PHE A 19 22.02 18.13 -2.03
CA PHE A 19 21.34 17.63 -3.21
C PHE A 19 21.50 18.58 -4.40
N ASP A 20 21.27 18.09 -5.61
CA ASP A 20 21.07 18.94 -6.81
C ASP A 20 19.58 19.29 -6.95
N ALA A 21 19.06 20.05 -5.98
CA ALA A 21 17.64 20.32 -5.83
C ALA A 21 17.27 21.81 -5.97
N GLY A 22 18.25 22.71 -6.11
CA GLY A 22 18.03 24.16 -6.10
C GLY A 22 18.01 24.78 -4.70
N SER A 23 17.62 26.05 -4.63
CA SER A 23 17.52 26.83 -3.39
C SER A 23 16.09 26.84 -2.84
N LEU A 24 15.94 26.79 -1.52
CA LEU A 24 14.63 26.83 -0.86
C LEU A 24 13.85 28.11 -1.22
N VAL A 25 12.59 27.94 -1.60
CA VAL A 25 11.63 29.02 -1.86
C VAL A 25 10.52 29.03 -0.81
N SER A 26 9.97 27.86 -0.48
CA SER A 26 8.97 27.71 0.60
C SER A 26 9.01 26.34 1.26
N LEU A 27 8.57 26.30 2.52
CA LEU A 27 8.43 25.09 3.32
C LEU A 27 7.03 25.08 3.94
N GLU A 28 6.26 24.03 3.68
CA GLU A 28 4.90 23.87 4.21
C GLU A 28 4.75 22.49 4.87
N GLY A 29 4.39 22.47 6.16
CA GLY A 29 4.08 21.23 6.86
C GLY A 29 2.74 20.65 6.42
N VAL A 30 2.69 19.34 6.16
CA VAL A 30 1.47 18.63 5.76
C VAL A 30 0.73 18.14 7.01
N PRO A 31 -0.48 18.65 7.31
CA PRO A 31 -1.17 18.37 8.56
C PRO A 31 -1.94 17.03 8.59
N ALA A 32 -1.80 16.18 7.57
CA ALA A 32 -2.61 14.97 7.36
C ALA A 32 -1.91 13.63 7.68
N GLY A 33 -0.61 13.61 8.03
CA GLY A 33 0.10 12.37 8.41
C GLY A 33 -0.22 11.86 9.82
N THR A 34 -0.15 10.54 10.01
CA THR A 34 -0.43 9.92 11.33
C THR A 34 0.84 9.39 12.00
N GLU A 35 1.86 9.07 11.22
CA GLU A 35 3.09 8.40 11.69
C GLU A 35 4.36 9.20 11.42
N ASN A 36 4.41 10.01 10.35
CA ASN A 36 5.62 10.70 9.91
C ASN A 36 5.38 12.20 9.73
N SER A 37 6.39 13.03 10.04
CA SER A 37 6.33 14.46 9.71
C SER A 37 6.62 14.64 8.22
N THR A 38 5.64 15.17 7.48
CA THR A 38 5.76 15.39 6.03
C THR A 38 5.72 16.88 5.72
N PHE A 39 6.59 17.33 4.80
CA PHE A 39 6.69 18.70 4.37
C PHE A 39 6.68 18.80 2.85
N PHE A 40 5.94 19.75 2.29
CA PHE A 40 6.15 20.23 0.93
C PHE A 40 7.31 21.22 0.93
N VAL A 41 8.30 20.95 0.08
CA VAL A 41 9.49 21.77 -0.08
C VAL A 41 9.51 22.28 -1.52
N THR A 42 9.34 23.60 -1.68
CA THR A 42 9.43 24.24 -2.99
C THR A 42 10.82 24.83 -3.14
N THR A 43 11.51 24.50 -4.24
CA THR A 43 12.77 25.13 -4.62
C THR A 43 12.61 25.96 -5.88
N ASP A 44 13.65 26.70 -6.26
CA ASP A 44 13.70 27.43 -7.53
C ASP A 44 13.77 26.51 -8.77
N GLN A 45 13.92 25.19 -8.57
CA GLN A 45 14.01 24.19 -9.63
C GLN A 45 12.85 23.20 -9.66
N ARG A 46 12.28 22.84 -8.50
CA ARG A 46 11.27 21.77 -8.41
C ARG A 46 10.49 21.80 -7.10
N GLU A 47 9.39 21.06 -7.09
CA GLU A 47 8.61 20.76 -5.89
C GLU A 47 8.97 19.37 -5.37
N LEU A 48 9.14 19.26 -4.06
CA LEU A 48 9.61 18.08 -3.36
C LEU A 48 8.73 17.78 -2.15
N VAL A 49 8.83 16.53 -1.67
CA VAL A 49 8.23 16.07 -0.42
C VAL A 49 9.36 15.60 0.48
N LEU A 50 9.48 16.18 1.67
CA LEU A 50 10.41 15.74 2.70
C LEU A 50 9.63 14.94 3.75
N THR A 51 10.09 13.75 4.05
CA THR A 51 9.53 12.89 5.10
C THR A 51 10.57 12.67 6.19
N LEU A 52 10.20 12.96 7.43
CA LEU A 52 10.94 12.60 8.63
C LEU A 52 10.24 11.42 9.30
N PHE A 53 11.00 10.36 9.52
CA PHE A 53 10.51 9.15 10.16
C PHE A 53 10.50 9.33 11.69
N GLU A 54 9.30 9.40 12.26
CA GLU A 54 9.10 9.68 13.70
C GLU A 54 9.07 8.40 14.54
N GLN A 55 8.52 7.33 13.95
CA GLN A 55 8.27 6.04 14.57
C GLN A 55 8.55 4.91 13.57
N GLY A 56 8.65 3.69 14.06
CA GLY A 56 8.87 2.49 13.25
C GLY A 56 10.30 1.95 13.33
N GLU A 57 10.52 0.82 12.66
CA GLU A 57 11.82 0.15 12.62
C GLU A 57 12.70 0.79 11.55
N HIS A 58 13.53 1.75 11.96
CA HIS A 58 14.45 2.45 11.06
C HIS A 58 15.41 1.53 10.30
N GLU A 59 15.59 0.29 10.77
CA GLU A 59 16.40 -0.75 10.13
C GLU A 59 15.82 -1.21 8.78
N GLU A 60 14.52 -0.98 8.54
CA GLU A 60 13.84 -1.34 7.30
C GLU A 60 13.91 -0.24 6.23
N LEU A 61 14.29 0.99 6.60
CA LEU A 61 14.36 2.12 5.66
C LEU A 61 15.24 1.87 4.43
N PRO A 62 16.41 1.20 4.53
CA PRO A 62 17.19 0.83 3.36
C PRO A 62 16.41 -0.01 2.34
N PHE A 63 15.55 -0.94 2.79
CA PHE A 63 14.73 -1.75 1.88
C PHE A 63 13.74 -0.87 1.09
N PHE A 64 13.11 0.12 1.73
CA PHE A 64 12.17 1.01 1.04
C PHE A 64 12.88 1.93 0.03
N VAL A 65 14.09 2.39 0.36
CA VAL A 65 14.93 3.16 -0.58
C VAL A 65 15.27 2.30 -1.80
N GLU A 66 15.82 1.09 -1.59
CA GLU A 66 16.16 0.16 -2.67
C GLU A 66 14.96 -0.19 -3.55
N LEU A 67 13.79 -0.41 -2.93
CA LEU A 67 12.56 -0.70 -3.66
C LEU A 67 12.12 0.48 -4.53
N LEU A 68 12.05 1.69 -3.97
CA LEU A 68 11.61 2.87 -4.70
C LEU A 68 12.58 3.23 -5.83
N ASP A 69 13.90 3.10 -5.60
CA ASP A 69 14.91 3.27 -6.65
C ASP A 69 14.71 2.27 -7.77
N TYR A 70 14.56 0.99 -7.44
CA TYR A 70 14.34 -0.06 -8.44
C TYR A 70 13.10 0.22 -9.29
N LEU A 71 11.99 0.63 -8.67
CA LEU A 71 10.74 0.92 -9.37
C LEU A 71 10.84 2.20 -10.23
N ASP A 72 11.53 3.24 -9.76
CA ASP A 72 11.75 4.50 -10.50
C ASP A 72 12.69 4.30 -11.70
N GLU A 73 13.77 3.53 -11.54
CA GLU A 73 14.68 3.15 -12.63
C GLU A 73 13.96 2.43 -13.77
N HIS A 74 12.91 1.67 -13.45
CA HIS A 74 12.03 1.00 -14.41
C HIS A 74 10.85 1.87 -14.88
N ARG A 75 10.88 3.16 -14.58
CA ARG A 75 9.91 4.18 -15.02
C ARG A 75 8.48 3.88 -14.60
N LEU A 76 8.30 3.36 -13.39
CA LEU A 76 6.99 3.32 -12.77
C LEU A 76 6.68 4.67 -12.11
N PRO A 77 5.40 5.06 -12.03
CA PRO A 77 5.01 6.32 -11.41
C PRO A 77 5.06 6.19 -9.87
N VAL A 78 6.25 6.14 -9.30
CA VAL A 78 6.52 6.07 -7.85
C VAL A 78 7.44 7.22 -7.43
N PRO A 79 7.50 7.60 -6.15
CA PRO A 79 8.42 8.63 -5.70
C PRO A 79 9.82 8.03 -5.49
N GLY A 80 10.63 7.96 -6.55
CA GLY A 80 12.05 7.63 -6.42
C GLY A 80 12.77 8.64 -5.51
N PRO A 81 13.47 8.22 -4.43
CA PRO A 81 14.12 9.14 -3.53
C PRO A 81 15.25 9.92 -4.21
N LEU A 82 15.35 11.21 -3.89
CA LEU A 82 16.48 12.04 -4.31
C LEU A 82 17.73 11.56 -3.60
N HIS A 83 18.77 11.36 -4.39
CA HIS A 83 20.11 11.06 -3.91
C HIS A 83 20.92 12.36 -3.83
N ASP A 84 21.72 12.49 -2.77
CA ASP A 84 22.65 13.60 -2.63
C ASP A 84 23.82 13.47 -3.63
N ARG A 85 24.72 14.45 -3.64
CA ARG A 85 25.87 14.44 -4.58
C ARG A 85 26.85 13.29 -4.37
N GLU A 86 26.75 12.58 -3.25
CA GLU A 86 27.55 11.39 -2.94
C GLU A 86 26.80 10.09 -3.27
N GLY A 87 25.57 10.19 -3.79
CA GLY A 87 24.73 9.03 -4.11
C GLY A 87 24.07 8.44 -2.87
N VAL A 88 23.79 9.24 -1.84
CA VAL A 88 23.09 8.79 -0.61
C VAL A 88 21.70 9.41 -0.55
N ALA A 89 20.66 8.59 -0.46
CA ALA A 89 19.27 9.04 -0.26
C ALA A 89 18.89 9.19 1.22
N LEU A 90 19.20 8.19 2.06
CA LEU A 90 18.80 8.17 3.47
C LEU A 90 19.75 9.02 4.33
N HIS A 91 19.22 10.09 4.90
CA HIS A 91 19.98 11.01 5.75
C HIS A 91 19.41 11.13 7.16
N SER A 92 20.13 11.85 8.03
CA SER A 92 19.58 12.30 9.31
C SER A 92 19.30 13.81 9.28
N LEU A 93 18.09 14.20 9.70
CA LEU A 93 17.67 15.58 9.86
C LEU A 93 16.93 15.73 11.19
N ALA A 94 17.34 16.72 11.99
CA ALA A 94 16.83 16.91 13.36
C ALA A 94 16.91 15.63 14.24
N GLY A 95 17.94 14.79 14.00
CA GLY A 95 18.14 13.54 14.73
C GLY A 95 17.24 12.38 14.29
N LYS A 96 16.50 12.54 13.18
CA LYS A 96 15.58 11.53 12.64
C LYS A 96 16.00 11.12 11.23
N PRO A 97 15.73 9.87 10.81
CA PRO A 97 15.91 9.51 9.41
C PRO A 97 15.03 10.40 8.53
N ALA A 98 15.55 10.79 7.38
CA ALA A 98 14.89 11.69 6.45
C ALA A 98 15.13 11.26 4.99
N LEU A 99 14.07 11.29 4.20
CA LEU A 99 14.09 11.08 2.76
C LEU A 99 13.45 12.27 2.05
N LEU A 100 13.97 12.58 0.87
CA LEU A 100 13.49 13.64 0.01
C LEU A 100 13.00 13.02 -1.30
N PHE A 101 11.78 13.35 -1.70
CA PHE A 101 11.11 12.75 -2.85
C PHE A 101 10.65 13.84 -3.82
N PRO A 102 10.49 13.52 -5.12
CA PRO A 102 9.78 14.41 -6.03
C PRO A 102 8.30 14.52 -5.62
N ARG A 103 7.72 15.71 -5.76
CA ARG A 103 6.28 15.88 -5.60
C ARG A 103 5.58 15.32 -6.84
N LEU A 104 4.81 14.24 -6.66
CA LEU A 104 4.06 13.63 -7.75
C LEU A 104 2.75 14.40 -8.02
N PRO A 105 2.35 14.54 -9.29
CA PRO A 105 1.13 15.27 -9.66
C PRO A 105 -0.13 14.46 -9.36
N GLY A 106 -1.26 15.16 -9.22
CA GLY A 106 -2.58 14.56 -9.13
C GLY A 106 -3.19 14.63 -7.73
N LYS A 107 -4.33 13.93 -7.59
CA LYS A 107 -5.14 13.87 -6.37
C LYS A 107 -5.65 12.46 -6.14
N HIS A 108 -5.94 12.13 -4.88
CA HIS A 108 -6.57 10.86 -4.53
C HIS A 108 -7.98 10.75 -5.16
N PRO A 109 -8.28 9.67 -5.90
CA PRO A 109 -9.60 9.46 -6.46
C PRO A 109 -10.61 9.02 -5.39
N LEU A 110 -11.65 9.82 -5.15
CA LEU A 110 -12.73 9.45 -4.23
C LEU A 110 -13.66 8.39 -4.83
N ASP A 111 -14.00 8.55 -6.11
CA ASP A 111 -14.85 7.63 -6.89
C ASP A 111 -14.18 7.36 -8.24
N PRO A 112 -13.37 6.29 -8.35
CA PRO A 112 -12.58 6.06 -9.55
C PRO A 112 -13.47 5.68 -10.74
N ASN A 113 -13.18 6.25 -11.92
CA ASN A 113 -13.84 5.86 -13.16
C ASN A 113 -13.17 4.63 -13.79
N LEU A 114 -13.75 4.09 -14.87
CA LEU A 114 -13.22 2.90 -15.54
C LEU A 114 -11.84 3.12 -16.17
N ALA A 115 -11.53 4.32 -16.65
CA ALA A 115 -10.22 4.63 -17.22
C ALA A 115 -9.13 4.62 -16.15
N GLN A 116 -9.41 5.17 -14.96
CA GLN A 116 -8.51 5.12 -13.81
C GLN A 116 -8.32 3.70 -13.29
N CYS A 117 -9.39 2.90 -13.24
CA CYS A 117 -9.32 1.47 -12.92
C CYS A 117 -8.41 0.70 -13.90
N HIS A 118 -8.55 0.95 -15.20
CA HIS A 118 -7.70 0.36 -16.21
C HIS A 118 -6.23 0.80 -16.05
N GLU A 119 -5.98 2.11 -15.86
CA GLU A 119 -4.63 2.65 -15.69
C GLU A 119 -3.93 2.05 -14.45
N LEU A 120 -4.64 1.95 -13.33
CA LEU A 120 -4.10 1.31 -12.12
C LEU A 120 -3.76 -0.16 -12.37
N GLY A 121 -4.67 -0.92 -12.99
CA GLY A 121 -4.44 -2.33 -13.31
C GLY A 121 -3.21 -2.51 -14.20
N SER A 122 -3.07 -1.67 -15.23
CA SER A 122 -1.89 -1.64 -16.11
C SER A 122 -0.60 -1.39 -15.36
N VAL A 123 -0.55 -0.36 -14.51
CA VAL A 123 0.65 -0.01 -13.74
C VAL A 123 0.99 -1.09 -12.72
N LEU A 124 0.00 -1.65 -12.00
CA LEU A 124 0.23 -2.75 -11.06
C LEU A 124 0.75 -4.01 -11.77
N GLY A 125 0.21 -4.33 -12.96
CA GLY A 125 0.68 -5.45 -13.77
C GLY A 125 2.13 -5.28 -14.20
N ARG A 126 2.53 -4.07 -14.60
CA ARG A 126 3.93 -3.73 -14.89
C ARG A 126 4.81 -3.82 -13.65
N LEU A 127 4.34 -3.30 -12.51
CA LEU A 127 5.04 -3.33 -11.23
C LEU A 127 5.36 -4.78 -10.85
N HIS A 128 4.35 -5.64 -10.82
CA HIS A 128 4.52 -7.05 -10.48
C HIS A 128 5.35 -7.83 -11.51
N ALA A 129 5.32 -7.45 -12.79
CA ALA A 129 6.16 -8.10 -13.80
C ALA A 129 7.65 -7.84 -13.56
N ILE A 130 8.03 -6.61 -13.21
CA ILE A 130 9.44 -6.29 -12.92
C ILE A 130 9.83 -6.71 -11.50
N SER A 131 8.93 -6.63 -10.52
CA SER A 131 9.28 -6.83 -9.11
C SER A 131 9.65 -8.27 -8.76
N GLN A 132 9.36 -9.23 -9.66
CA GLN A 132 9.88 -10.60 -9.60
C GLN A 132 11.40 -10.68 -9.68
N HIS A 133 12.05 -9.64 -10.23
CA HIS A 133 13.49 -9.56 -10.39
C HIS A 133 14.16 -8.65 -9.35
N PHE A 134 13.38 -8.06 -8.44
CA PHE A 134 13.92 -7.30 -7.31
C PHE A 134 14.58 -8.24 -6.30
N THR A 135 15.78 -7.91 -5.85
CA THR A 135 16.59 -8.77 -4.98
C THR A 135 16.49 -8.42 -3.49
N GLY A 136 15.96 -7.24 -3.15
CA GLY A 136 15.72 -6.87 -1.77
C GLY A 136 14.68 -7.79 -1.13
N HIS A 137 14.80 -8.02 0.18
CA HIS A 137 13.92 -8.93 0.90
C HIS A 137 13.43 -8.30 2.20
N ARG A 138 12.11 -8.33 2.37
CA ARG A 138 11.42 -7.98 3.61
C ARG A 138 10.17 -8.85 3.70
N PRO A 139 10.02 -9.70 4.72
CA PRO A 139 8.84 -10.56 4.82
C PRO A 139 7.57 -9.71 4.96
N ASN A 140 6.45 -10.20 4.44
CA ASN A 140 5.16 -9.52 4.60
C ASN A 140 4.77 -9.47 6.10
N PRO A 141 4.71 -8.28 6.72
CA PRO A 141 4.46 -8.17 8.17
C PRO A 141 3.00 -8.46 8.54
N ARG A 142 2.11 -8.67 7.56
CA ARG A 142 0.68 -8.87 7.73
C ARG A 142 0.19 -10.10 6.95
N ASP A 143 1.01 -11.13 6.91
CA ASP A 143 0.74 -12.42 6.29
C ASP A 143 -0.25 -13.28 7.11
N LEU A 144 -0.40 -14.54 6.71
CA LEU A 144 -1.22 -15.51 7.43
C LEU A 144 -0.71 -15.78 8.84
N HIS A 145 0.60 -15.82 9.06
CA HIS A 145 1.17 -16.02 10.40
C HIS A 145 0.75 -14.89 11.35
N TRP A 146 0.77 -13.65 10.86
CA TRP A 146 0.26 -12.49 11.58
C TRP A 146 -1.24 -12.61 11.89
N LEU A 147 -2.07 -13.05 10.93
CA LEU A 147 -3.51 -13.28 11.14
C LEU A 147 -3.76 -14.31 12.25
N VAL A 148 -3.11 -15.48 12.16
CA VAL A 148 -3.23 -16.57 13.14
C VAL A 148 -2.82 -16.09 14.53
N ALA A 149 -1.71 -15.35 14.62
CA ALA A 149 -1.19 -14.86 15.90
C ALA A 149 -2.06 -13.78 16.55
N LEU A 150 -2.67 -12.88 15.75
CA LEU A 150 -3.34 -11.69 16.31
C LEU A 150 -4.86 -11.77 16.36
N HIS A 151 -5.53 -12.62 15.57
CA HIS A 151 -6.99 -12.76 15.64
C HIS A 151 -7.53 -13.08 17.04
N PRO A 152 -6.84 -13.85 17.92
CA PRO A 152 -7.36 -14.14 19.26
C PRO A 152 -7.42 -12.89 20.16
N LYS A 153 -6.61 -11.86 19.88
CA LYS A 153 -6.54 -10.64 20.71
C LYS A 153 -7.81 -9.80 20.61
N VAL A 154 -8.53 -9.86 19.49
CA VAL A 154 -9.77 -9.10 19.29
C VAL A 154 -11.03 -9.90 19.64
N HIS A 155 -10.89 -11.21 19.89
CA HIS A 155 -12.01 -12.13 20.07
C HIS A 155 -13.03 -11.68 21.13
N GLY A 156 -12.54 -11.18 22.27
CA GLY A 156 -13.39 -10.71 23.38
C GLY A 156 -14.23 -9.47 23.10
N TYR A 157 -13.96 -8.75 22.00
CA TYR A 157 -14.68 -7.53 21.60
C TYR A 157 -15.72 -7.79 20.49
N LEU A 158 -15.74 -9.00 19.93
CA LEU A 158 -16.60 -9.37 18.81
C LEU A 158 -17.91 -10.01 19.26
N SER A 159 -18.94 -9.93 18.41
CA SER A 159 -20.17 -10.71 18.58
C SER A 159 -19.88 -12.21 18.40
N ALA A 160 -20.71 -13.09 18.95
CA ALA A 160 -20.54 -14.54 18.78
C ALA A 160 -20.50 -14.96 17.29
N ALA A 161 -21.29 -14.30 16.43
CA ALA A 161 -21.29 -14.55 15.00
C ALA A 161 -19.96 -14.13 14.35
N ASP A 162 -19.40 -13.00 14.75
CA ASP A 162 -18.14 -12.48 14.21
C ASP A 162 -16.92 -13.25 14.74
N GLN A 163 -17.00 -13.77 15.96
CA GLN A 163 -16.02 -14.70 16.52
C GLN A 163 -15.94 -15.98 15.69
N THR A 164 -17.10 -16.59 15.38
CA THR A 164 -17.17 -17.78 14.52
C THR A 164 -16.66 -17.46 13.11
N LEU A 165 -17.14 -16.38 12.50
CA LEU A 165 -16.70 -15.94 11.18
C LEU A 165 -15.17 -15.82 11.10
N MET A 166 -14.57 -15.03 11.98
CA MET A 166 -13.12 -14.80 11.95
C MET A 166 -12.33 -16.09 12.17
N LYS A 167 -12.77 -16.94 13.09
CA LYS A 167 -12.12 -18.22 13.38
C LYS A 167 -12.19 -19.16 12.18
N ASP A 168 -13.37 -19.37 11.61
CA ASP A 168 -13.59 -20.29 10.50
C ASP A 168 -12.80 -19.86 9.25
N GLU A 169 -12.71 -18.55 8.99
CA GLU A 169 -11.89 -18.01 7.90
C GLU A 169 -10.39 -18.28 8.12
N VAL A 170 -9.86 -18.03 9.32
CA VAL A 170 -8.44 -18.27 9.63
C VAL A 170 -8.10 -19.75 9.47
N GLU A 171 -8.92 -20.66 10.01
CA GLU A 171 -8.74 -22.11 9.85
C GLU A 171 -8.76 -22.50 8.35
N THR A 172 -9.69 -21.94 7.57
CA THR A 172 -9.77 -22.17 6.12
C THR A 172 -8.51 -21.70 5.39
N TYR A 173 -7.94 -20.55 5.77
CA TYR A 173 -6.72 -20.04 5.13
C TYR A 173 -5.50 -20.89 5.49
N GLU A 174 -5.40 -21.35 6.73
CA GLU A 174 -4.36 -22.31 7.12
C GLU A 174 -4.42 -23.58 6.27
N ASP A 175 -5.61 -24.15 6.05
CA ASP A 175 -5.76 -25.34 5.21
C ASP A 175 -5.37 -25.11 3.75
N VAL A 176 -5.65 -23.93 3.20
CA VAL A 176 -5.38 -23.60 1.78
C VAL A 176 -3.92 -23.20 1.56
N PHE A 177 -3.36 -22.33 2.41
CA PHE A 177 -2.06 -21.69 2.19
C PHE A 177 -0.89 -22.39 2.92
N ASN A 178 -1.13 -23.25 3.93
CA ASN A 178 -0.06 -24.09 4.49
C ASN A 178 0.27 -25.30 3.58
N GLY A 179 -0.44 -25.48 2.47
CA GLY A 179 -0.16 -26.51 1.45
C GLY A 179 1.03 -26.20 0.54
N VAL A 180 1.25 -27.03 -0.47
CA VAL A 180 2.37 -26.92 -1.46
C VAL A 180 2.04 -25.93 -2.60
N ILE A 181 1.14 -24.97 -2.38
CA ILE A 181 0.76 -24.02 -3.43
C ILE A 181 1.81 -22.93 -3.49
N GLU A 182 2.73 -23.05 -4.45
CA GLU A 182 3.71 -22.02 -4.76
C GLU A 182 3.06 -20.96 -5.66
N LEU A 183 2.91 -19.74 -5.14
CA LEU A 183 2.46 -18.58 -5.90
C LEU A 183 3.67 -17.78 -6.39
N PRO A 184 3.59 -17.09 -7.54
CA PRO A 184 4.71 -16.26 -7.98
C PRO A 184 4.90 -15.06 -7.04
N GLN A 185 6.12 -14.89 -6.57
CA GLN A 185 6.50 -13.86 -5.59
C GLN A 185 7.29 -12.72 -6.22
N GLY A 186 7.29 -11.57 -5.57
CA GLY A 186 8.10 -10.40 -5.90
C GLY A 186 7.89 -9.29 -4.89
N ALA A 187 8.41 -8.10 -5.17
CA ALA A 187 8.11 -6.93 -4.32
C ALA A 187 6.67 -6.46 -4.50
N LEU A 188 6.07 -6.09 -3.38
CA LEU A 188 4.70 -5.63 -3.18
C LEU A 188 4.73 -4.22 -2.60
N HIS A 189 3.68 -3.44 -2.88
CA HIS A 189 3.30 -2.28 -2.10
C HIS A 189 2.76 -2.66 -0.71
N GLY A 190 1.98 -3.75 -0.62
CA GLY A 190 1.40 -4.27 0.63
C GLY A 190 0.19 -3.48 1.18
N ASP A 191 -0.21 -2.39 0.51
CA ASP A 191 -1.28 -1.48 0.98
C ASP A 191 -1.82 -0.54 -0.12
N LEU A 192 -1.98 -1.02 -1.36
CA LEU A 192 -2.32 -0.16 -2.50
C LEU A 192 -3.83 0.19 -2.55
N PHE A 193 -4.24 1.12 -1.70
CA PHE A 193 -5.57 1.74 -1.69
C PHE A 193 -5.67 2.96 -2.61
N ARG A 194 -6.90 3.45 -2.83
CA ARG A 194 -7.17 4.70 -3.56
C ARG A 194 -6.43 5.91 -2.98
N ASP A 195 -6.35 6.03 -1.66
CA ASP A 195 -5.61 7.10 -0.97
C ASP A 195 -4.08 6.99 -1.06
N ASN A 196 -3.54 5.86 -1.53
CA ASN A 196 -2.13 5.70 -1.88
C ASN A 196 -1.84 5.92 -3.37
N THR A 197 -2.83 6.42 -4.13
CA THR A 197 -2.67 6.78 -5.54
C THR A 197 -3.00 8.25 -5.78
N LEU A 198 -2.35 8.83 -6.78
CA LEU A 198 -2.55 10.20 -7.24
C LEU A 198 -2.86 10.18 -8.74
N PHE A 199 -3.98 10.78 -9.11
CA PHE A 199 -4.43 10.88 -10.51
C PHE A 199 -4.50 12.33 -10.99
N ASP A 200 -3.95 12.58 -12.18
CA ASP A 200 -4.13 13.82 -12.94
C ASP A 200 -5.04 13.53 -14.14
N GLY A 201 -6.34 13.82 -13.98
CA GLY A 201 -7.37 13.27 -14.85
C GLY A 201 -7.43 11.74 -14.75
N ASP A 202 -7.26 11.06 -15.88
CA ASP A 202 -7.25 9.60 -15.95
C ASP A 202 -5.83 9.00 -15.92
N ARG A 203 -4.79 9.84 -15.86
CA ARG A 203 -3.40 9.40 -15.79
C ARG A 203 -2.98 9.20 -14.35
N LEU A 204 -2.35 8.06 -14.05
CA LEU A 204 -1.75 7.84 -12.75
C LEU A 204 -0.49 8.70 -12.63
N GLY A 205 -0.57 9.73 -11.80
CA GLY A 205 0.53 10.64 -11.50
C GLY A 205 1.52 10.05 -10.51
N GLY A 206 1.06 9.18 -9.60
CA GLY A 206 1.92 8.53 -8.62
C GLY A 206 1.25 7.46 -7.77
N ILE A 207 2.02 6.46 -7.35
CA ILE A 207 1.73 5.56 -6.23
C ILE A 207 2.68 5.94 -5.09
N ILE A 208 2.16 6.19 -3.91
CA ILE A 208 2.93 6.67 -2.74
C ILE A 208 2.76 5.71 -1.55
N ASP A 209 3.49 5.96 -0.47
CA ASP A 209 3.38 5.22 0.80
C ASP A 209 3.76 3.72 0.72
N PHE A 210 5.00 3.47 0.29
CA PHE A 210 5.58 2.12 0.22
C PHE A 210 6.06 1.57 1.56
N TYR A 211 5.69 2.16 2.71
CA TYR A 211 6.20 1.72 4.02
C TYR A 211 5.57 0.41 4.53
N ASN A 212 4.52 -0.06 3.87
CA ASN A 212 4.02 -1.43 3.98
C ASN A 212 4.65 -2.40 2.96
N GLY A 213 5.54 -1.90 2.11
CA GLY A 213 6.17 -2.66 1.03
C GLY A 213 6.95 -3.85 1.56
N CYS A 214 6.85 -4.97 0.87
CA CYS A 214 7.47 -6.23 1.28
C CYS A 214 7.69 -7.14 0.08
N THR A 215 8.29 -8.30 0.29
CA THR A 215 8.33 -9.39 -0.68
C THR A 215 7.36 -10.48 -0.29
N GLY A 216 6.54 -10.93 -1.24
CA GLY A 216 5.56 -11.98 -1.03
C GLY A 216 4.77 -12.30 -2.29
N ASP A 217 3.62 -12.95 -2.13
CA ASP A 217 2.78 -13.37 -3.25
C ASP A 217 2.14 -12.17 -3.95
N LEU A 218 2.41 -12.02 -5.25
CA LEU A 218 1.93 -10.89 -6.07
C LEU A 218 0.40 -10.78 -6.12
N LEU A 219 -0.30 -11.91 -5.91
CA LEU A 219 -1.75 -11.95 -5.84
C LEU A 219 -2.31 -11.15 -4.65
N PHE A 220 -1.53 -10.96 -3.59
CA PHE A 220 -1.92 -10.24 -2.38
C PHE A 220 -2.24 -8.78 -2.70
N ASP A 221 -1.34 -8.06 -3.36
CA ASP A 221 -1.53 -6.66 -3.74
C ASP A 221 -2.71 -6.48 -4.71
N LEU A 222 -2.86 -7.40 -5.66
CA LEU A 222 -3.99 -7.36 -6.59
C LEU A 222 -5.33 -7.54 -5.86
N ALA A 223 -5.39 -8.42 -4.86
CA ALA A 223 -6.58 -8.62 -4.04
C ALA A 223 -6.90 -7.39 -3.16
N ILE A 224 -5.88 -6.71 -2.63
CA ILE A 224 -6.06 -5.42 -1.93
C ILE A 224 -6.71 -4.40 -2.85
N VAL A 225 -6.15 -4.22 -4.06
CA VAL A 225 -6.68 -3.28 -5.05
C VAL A 225 -8.13 -3.60 -5.38
N ILE A 226 -8.47 -4.86 -5.66
CA ILE A 226 -9.85 -5.25 -5.99
C ILE A 226 -10.80 -4.96 -4.82
N ASN A 227 -10.40 -5.26 -3.58
CA ASN A 227 -11.23 -5.02 -2.41
C ASN A 227 -11.46 -3.53 -2.11
N ASP A 228 -10.57 -2.63 -2.52
CA ASP A 228 -10.78 -1.19 -2.33
C ASP A 228 -11.41 -0.49 -3.55
N TRP A 229 -10.92 -0.78 -4.76
CA TRP A 229 -11.28 -0.07 -5.99
C TRP A 229 -12.54 -0.62 -6.67
N ALA A 230 -12.79 -1.93 -6.54
CA ALA A 230 -13.86 -2.61 -7.26
C ALA A 230 -15.00 -3.06 -6.35
N CYS A 231 -15.21 -2.38 -5.21
CA CYS A 231 -16.30 -2.65 -4.29
C CYS A 231 -17.31 -1.51 -4.23
N ASN A 232 -18.60 -1.85 -4.23
CA ASN A 232 -19.68 -0.92 -3.90
C ASN A 232 -19.76 -0.70 -2.38
N ALA A 233 -20.54 0.28 -1.95
CA ALA A 233 -20.71 0.61 -0.53
C ALA A 233 -21.29 -0.54 0.31
N ASP A 234 -22.04 -1.47 -0.30
CA ASP A 234 -22.60 -2.66 0.35
C ASP A 234 -21.63 -3.86 0.37
N GLY A 235 -20.39 -3.68 -0.11
CA GLY A 235 -19.38 -4.74 -0.22
C GLY A 235 -19.48 -5.61 -1.47
N SER A 236 -20.53 -5.50 -2.29
CA SER A 236 -20.62 -6.24 -3.56
C SER A 236 -19.52 -5.80 -4.54
N LEU A 237 -19.08 -6.71 -5.42
CA LEU A 237 -18.14 -6.34 -6.49
C LEU A 237 -18.84 -5.49 -7.54
N ASN A 238 -18.18 -4.41 -7.93
CA ASN A 238 -18.49 -3.68 -9.15
C ASN A 238 -17.81 -4.39 -10.33
N ALA A 239 -18.60 -5.13 -11.13
CA ALA A 239 -18.09 -5.96 -12.22
C ALA A 239 -17.29 -5.16 -13.26
N GLU A 240 -17.76 -3.95 -13.64
CA GLU A 240 -17.07 -3.15 -14.65
C GLU A 240 -15.68 -2.69 -14.17
N ARG A 241 -15.57 -2.24 -12.92
CA ARG A 241 -14.27 -1.85 -12.32
C ARG A 241 -13.35 -3.05 -12.14
N HIS A 242 -13.90 -4.15 -11.63
CA HIS A 242 -13.18 -5.41 -11.45
C HIS A 242 -12.56 -5.88 -12.77
N ASP A 243 -13.36 -5.95 -13.84
CA ASP A 243 -12.92 -6.43 -15.14
C ASP A 243 -11.92 -5.46 -15.78
N ALA A 244 -12.12 -4.14 -15.65
CA ALA A 244 -11.17 -3.14 -16.15
C ALA A 244 -9.78 -3.27 -15.50
N ILE A 245 -9.72 -3.46 -14.17
CA ILE A 245 -8.46 -3.65 -13.44
C ILE A 245 -7.79 -4.96 -13.86
N LEU A 246 -8.53 -6.07 -13.82
CA LEU A 246 -7.95 -7.40 -14.10
C LEU A 246 -7.53 -7.58 -15.56
N ALA A 247 -8.27 -7.03 -16.51
CA ALA A 247 -7.90 -7.09 -17.92
C ALA A 247 -6.59 -6.32 -18.17
N ALA A 248 -6.48 -5.11 -17.63
CA ALA A 248 -5.28 -4.29 -17.77
C ALA A 248 -4.06 -4.90 -17.06
N TYR A 249 -4.25 -5.45 -15.86
CA TYR A 249 -3.20 -6.16 -15.12
C TYR A 249 -2.67 -7.36 -15.90
N GLN A 250 -3.57 -8.21 -16.41
CA GLN A 250 -3.19 -9.44 -17.11
C GLN A 250 -2.53 -9.19 -18.47
N ALA A 251 -2.71 -8.01 -19.07
CA ALA A 251 -1.99 -7.62 -20.28
C ALA A 251 -0.47 -7.50 -20.05
N HIS A 252 -0.04 -7.28 -18.81
CA HIS A 252 1.36 -7.21 -18.42
C HIS A 252 1.83 -8.45 -17.67
N ARG A 253 0.97 -9.02 -16.82
CA ARG A 253 1.27 -10.23 -16.04
C ARG A 253 0.05 -11.16 -15.96
N PRO A 254 -0.05 -12.18 -16.83
CA PRO A 254 -1.12 -13.17 -16.76
C PRO A 254 -1.13 -13.92 -15.42
N LEU A 255 -2.33 -14.17 -14.89
CA LEU A 255 -2.49 -15.01 -13.69
C LEU A 255 -2.27 -16.48 -14.03
N THR A 256 -1.43 -17.13 -13.24
CA THR A 256 -1.17 -18.58 -13.30
C THR A 256 -2.40 -19.39 -12.88
N ALA A 257 -2.41 -20.69 -13.16
CA ALA A 257 -3.49 -21.57 -12.71
C ALA A 257 -3.62 -21.60 -11.18
N ALA A 258 -2.49 -21.70 -10.47
CA ALA A 258 -2.47 -21.67 -9.00
C ALA A 258 -3.06 -20.37 -8.44
N GLU A 259 -2.70 -19.20 -8.99
CA GLU A 259 -3.29 -17.92 -8.58
C GLU A 259 -4.80 -17.85 -8.85
N ARG A 260 -5.25 -18.40 -9.98
CA ARG A 260 -6.69 -18.44 -10.32
C ARG A 260 -7.47 -19.31 -9.34
N ASP A 261 -6.90 -20.45 -8.95
CA ASP A 261 -7.53 -21.41 -8.03
C ASP A 261 -7.71 -20.81 -6.62
N VAL A 262 -6.72 -20.05 -6.13
CA VAL A 262 -6.77 -19.44 -4.80
C VAL A 262 -7.32 -18.01 -4.78
N TRP A 263 -7.67 -17.44 -5.94
CA TRP A 263 -8.15 -16.06 -6.05
C TRP A 263 -9.31 -15.71 -5.10
N PRO A 264 -10.38 -16.52 -4.97
CA PRO A 264 -11.45 -16.22 -4.02
C PRO A 264 -10.95 -16.17 -2.57
N MET A 265 -10.00 -17.04 -2.21
CA MET A 265 -9.42 -17.08 -0.87
C MET A 265 -8.51 -15.89 -0.60
N MET A 266 -7.72 -15.45 -1.58
CA MET A 266 -6.87 -14.27 -1.45
C MET A 266 -7.70 -12.98 -1.24
N LEU A 267 -8.84 -12.84 -1.94
CA LEU A 267 -9.79 -11.74 -1.72
C LEU A 267 -10.38 -11.75 -0.30
N ARG A 268 -10.75 -12.93 0.22
CA ARG A 268 -11.28 -13.07 1.58
C ARG A 268 -10.20 -12.78 2.63
N MET A 269 -9.00 -13.33 2.46
CA MET A 269 -7.88 -13.17 3.39
C MET A 269 -7.45 -11.70 3.52
N THR A 270 -7.31 -10.99 2.40
CA THR A 270 -6.97 -9.55 2.43
C THR A 270 -8.09 -8.71 3.05
N ALA A 271 -9.37 -9.05 2.83
CA ALA A 271 -10.49 -8.40 3.52
C ALA A 271 -10.47 -8.65 5.03
N LEU A 272 -10.24 -9.89 5.47
CA LEU A 272 -10.10 -10.23 6.90
C LEU A 272 -8.93 -9.51 7.54
N ARG A 273 -7.77 -9.43 6.86
CA ARG A 273 -6.58 -8.71 7.33
C ARG A 273 -6.93 -7.27 7.73
N TYR A 274 -7.62 -6.53 6.87
CA TYR A 274 -7.96 -5.14 7.17
C TYR A 274 -9.06 -5.00 8.21
N TRP A 275 -10.00 -5.95 8.27
CA TRP A 275 -10.94 -5.98 9.37
C TRP A 275 -10.21 -6.18 10.70
N LEU A 276 -9.30 -7.16 10.78
CA LEU A 276 -8.48 -7.42 11.97
C LEU A 276 -7.57 -6.24 12.32
N SER A 277 -6.89 -5.64 11.34
CA SER A 277 -5.98 -4.51 11.61
C SER A 277 -6.71 -3.31 12.21
N ARG A 278 -7.91 -2.99 11.70
CA ARG A 278 -8.75 -1.92 12.24
C ARG A 278 -9.30 -2.27 13.62
N LEU A 279 -9.70 -3.52 13.87
CA LEU A 279 -10.13 -3.96 15.19
C LEU A 279 -9.00 -3.87 16.24
N LEU A 280 -7.78 -4.23 15.87
CA LEU A 280 -6.62 -4.10 16.77
C LEU A 280 -6.36 -2.64 17.13
N VAL A 281 -6.40 -1.73 16.16
CA VAL A 281 -6.30 -0.29 16.40
C VAL A 281 -7.46 0.21 17.26
N VAL A 282 -8.68 -0.28 17.08
CA VAL A 282 -9.84 0.19 17.88
C VAL A 282 -9.80 -0.32 19.32
N TYR A 283 -9.43 -1.59 19.55
CA TYR A 283 -9.65 -2.26 20.83
C TYR A 283 -8.39 -2.62 21.62
N VAL A 284 -7.26 -2.82 20.95
CA VAL A 284 -6.04 -3.35 21.58
C VAL A 284 -5.01 -2.24 21.74
N ASP A 285 -4.69 -1.54 20.65
CA ASP A 285 -3.70 -0.48 20.61
C ASP A 285 -4.33 0.83 20.07
N PRO A 286 -5.27 1.43 20.80
CA PRO A 286 -5.92 2.67 20.38
C PRO A 286 -4.92 3.81 20.24
N PRO A 287 -5.02 4.61 19.16
CA PRO A 287 -4.10 5.71 18.95
C PRO A 287 -4.24 6.73 20.08
N ALA A 288 -3.17 7.48 20.32
CA ALA A 288 -3.20 8.62 21.23
C ALA A 288 -4.27 9.66 20.77
N HIS A 289 -4.67 10.53 21.70
CA HIS A 289 -5.75 11.51 21.47
C HIS A 289 -5.52 12.29 20.15
N ASP A 290 -6.61 12.48 19.38
CA ASP A 290 -6.73 13.22 18.09
C ASP A 290 -6.75 12.39 16.78
N LEU A 291 -6.52 11.07 16.82
CA LEU A 291 -6.68 10.21 15.63
C LEU A 291 -7.99 9.43 15.71
N THR A 292 -8.83 9.56 14.68
CA THR A 292 -10.04 8.74 14.53
C THR A 292 -9.68 7.47 13.78
N PRO A 293 -9.76 6.27 14.39
CA PRO A 293 -9.50 5.01 13.70
C PRO A 293 -10.43 4.83 12.50
N HIS A 294 -9.94 4.16 11.45
CA HIS A 294 -10.80 3.75 10.35
C HIS A 294 -11.86 2.75 10.83
N ASP A 295 -13.08 2.92 10.33
CA ASP A 295 -14.20 2.03 10.65
C ASP A 295 -13.91 0.57 10.24
N PRO A 296 -13.88 -0.39 11.19
CA PRO A 296 -13.68 -1.81 10.88
C PRO A 296 -14.84 -2.42 10.08
N GLU A 297 -16.06 -1.89 10.15
CA GLU A 297 -17.26 -2.52 9.56
C GLU A 297 -17.22 -2.60 8.03
N ARG A 298 -16.52 -1.68 7.37
CA ARG A 298 -16.36 -1.71 5.91
C ARG A 298 -15.74 -3.03 5.44
N PHE A 299 -14.64 -3.44 6.06
CA PHE A 299 -13.92 -4.65 5.64
C PHE A 299 -14.59 -5.94 6.11
N ARG A 300 -15.31 -5.89 7.23
CA ARG A 300 -16.23 -6.94 7.61
C ARG A 300 -17.33 -7.17 6.57
N THR A 301 -17.92 -6.08 6.07
CA THR A 301 -18.97 -6.12 5.04
C THR A 301 -18.42 -6.69 3.72
N ILE A 302 -17.24 -6.23 3.30
CA ILE A 302 -16.56 -6.77 2.11
C ILE A 302 -16.29 -8.28 2.28
N LEU A 303 -15.72 -8.71 3.42
CA LEU A 303 -15.44 -10.13 3.69
C LEU A 303 -16.71 -10.97 3.55
N LYS A 304 -17.81 -10.57 4.19
CA LYS A 304 -19.09 -11.28 4.08
C LYS A 304 -19.58 -11.36 2.64
N ALA A 305 -19.48 -10.27 1.88
CA ALA A 305 -19.84 -10.27 0.46
C ALA A 305 -18.97 -11.22 -0.38
N ARG A 306 -17.68 -11.38 -0.06
CA ARG A 306 -16.79 -12.36 -0.74
C ARG A 306 -17.08 -13.81 -0.38
N ILE A 307 -17.69 -14.07 0.77
CA ILE A 307 -18.13 -15.41 1.19
C ILE A 307 -19.47 -15.76 0.55
N GLU A 308 -20.41 -14.82 0.56
CA GLU A 308 -21.79 -15.03 0.08
C GLU A 308 -21.89 -15.05 -1.45
N GLN A 309 -21.00 -14.34 -2.14
CA GLN A 309 -20.99 -14.24 -3.60
C GLN A 309 -19.80 -15.03 -4.15
N PRO A 310 -20.02 -15.91 -5.16
CA PRO A 310 -18.90 -16.52 -5.86
C PRO A 310 -18.02 -15.41 -6.47
N ALA A 311 -16.70 -15.57 -6.38
CA ALA A 311 -15.78 -14.66 -7.06
C ALA A 311 -16.16 -14.57 -8.55
N LEU A 312 -16.10 -13.35 -9.10
CA LEU A 312 -16.35 -13.16 -10.53
C LEU A 312 -15.35 -13.99 -11.34
N LEU A 313 -15.80 -14.51 -12.47
CA LEU A 313 -14.95 -15.28 -13.37
C LEU A 313 -13.75 -14.41 -13.78
N LEU A 314 -12.55 -14.93 -13.55
CA LEU A 314 -11.34 -14.26 -14.02
C LEU A 314 -11.31 -14.29 -15.55
N PRO A 315 -10.97 -13.17 -16.22
CA PRO A 315 -10.83 -13.15 -17.68
C PRO A 315 -9.90 -14.29 -18.14
N GLU A 316 -10.26 -14.98 -19.22
CA GLU A 316 -9.37 -16.00 -19.81
C GLU A 316 -8.05 -15.35 -20.19
N ALA A 317 -6.93 -16.06 -20.01
CA ALA A 317 -5.65 -15.59 -20.48
C ALA A 317 -5.74 -15.42 -22.01
N SER A 318 -5.56 -14.19 -22.50
CA SER A 318 -5.37 -13.95 -23.94
C SER A 318 -4.19 -14.79 -24.40
N ARG A 319 -4.46 -15.78 -25.25
CA ARG A 319 -3.44 -16.68 -25.84
C ARG A 319 -2.51 -15.94 -26.78
#